data_AF-A0A6A7RQM9-F1
#
_entry.id   AF-A0A6A7RQM9-F1
#
_cell.length_a   1.000
_cell.length_b   1.000
_cell.length_c   1.000
_cell.angle_alpha   90.00
_cell.angle_beta   90.00
_cell.angle_gamma   90.00
#
_symmetry.space_group_name_H-M   'P 1'
#
loop_
_entity.id
_entity.type
_entity.pdbx_description
1 polymer ?
#
loop_
_entity_poly.entity_id
_entity_poly.type
_entity_poly.pdbx_seq_one_letter_code
_entity_poly.pdbx_strand_id
1 'polypeptide(L)'
;MNHRLLDYQPPLDALEQALDAPGSVAGWSSAHEMRVAAELLEHADEGVLESYLDGMIGGADGRAVASDVRAALAGILGRIGRPLLRQAGATPRLSAGRIFALELEGLSPEDQAFEVARHFGRFAADAARRASRATGTASAQLVARRAAAAAAQEFAPGLAPTNPGSRPSTGTWFRRGRQLVVLNP
;
A
#
# COMPACT_ATOMS: atom_id res chain seq x y z
N MET A 1 4.70 -44.14 -23.71
CA MET A 1 4.00 -43.11 -22.91
C MET A 1 4.97 -42.55 -21.87
N ASN A 2 5.22 -41.24 -21.90
CA ASN A 2 6.09 -40.54 -20.96
C ASN A 2 5.40 -40.38 -19.60
N HIS A 3 5.93 -41.03 -18.56
CA HIS A 3 5.45 -41.00 -17.17
C HIS A 3 5.99 -39.79 -16.36
N ARG A 4 6.60 -38.80 -17.03
CA ARG A 4 7.31 -37.66 -16.42
C ARG A 4 6.44 -36.58 -15.74
N LEU A 5 5.12 -36.77 -15.67
CA LEU A 5 4.20 -35.78 -15.07
C LEU A 5 3.77 -36.14 -13.64
N LEU A 6 4.14 -37.31 -13.12
CA LEU A 6 3.76 -37.75 -11.78
C LEU A 6 4.90 -37.67 -10.75
N ASP A 7 6.14 -37.46 -11.20
CA ASP A 7 7.32 -37.32 -10.33
C ASP A 7 7.63 -35.87 -9.97
N TYR A 8 6.86 -34.91 -10.49
CA TYR A 8 7.00 -33.51 -10.13
C TYR A 8 6.23 -33.23 -8.82
N GLN A 9 6.89 -33.52 -7.70
CA GLN A 9 6.59 -32.84 -6.44
C GLN A 9 7.37 -31.53 -6.44
N PRO A 10 6.74 -30.37 -6.69
CA PRO A 10 7.42 -29.10 -6.53
C PRO A 10 7.95 -29.01 -5.09
N PRO A 11 9.19 -28.55 -4.88
CA PRO A 11 9.66 -28.25 -3.53
C PRO A 11 8.67 -27.27 -2.89
N LEU A 12 8.25 -27.54 -1.66
CA LEU A 12 7.25 -26.74 -0.94
C LEU A 12 7.64 -25.25 -0.91
N ASP A 13 8.94 -24.96 -0.80
CA ASP A 13 9.48 -23.60 -0.85
C ASP A 13 9.15 -22.85 -2.15
N ALA A 14 9.12 -23.54 -3.30
CA ALA A 14 8.76 -22.94 -4.58
C ALA A 14 7.25 -22.69 -4.69
N LEU A 15 6.42 -23.48 -3.98
CA LEU A 15 4.99 -23.27 -3.90
C LEU A 15 4.66 -22.11 -2.95
N GLU A 16 5.37 -22.01 -1.83
CA GLU A 16 5.31 -20.86 -0.91
C GLU A 16 5.76 -19.56 -1.59
N GLN A 17 6.83 -19.62 -2.39
CA GLN A 17 7.34 -18.48 -3.15
C GLN A 17 6.48 -18.14 -4.38
N ALA A 18 5.72 -19.11 -4.93
CA ALA A 18 4.71 -18.85 -5.97
C ALA A 18 3.39 -18.30 -5.39
N LEU A 19 3.15 -18.46 -4.08
CA LEU A 19 2.05 -17.85 -3.35
C LEU A 19 2.35 -16.38 -2.94
N ASP A 20 3.60 -15.92 -3.08
CA ASP A 20 3.95 -14.50 -3.10
C ASP A 20 3.40 -13.86 -4.39
N ALA A 21 2.10 -13.57 -4.36
CA ALA A 21 1.40 -12.88 -5.43
C ALA A 21 2.06 -11.51 -5.74
N PRO A 22 1.99 -11.03 -6.99
CA PRO A 22 2.43 -9.67 -7.31
C PRO A 22 1.74 -8.65 -6.42
N GLY A 23 2.54 -7.88 -5.66
CA GLY A 23 2.05 -6.92 -4.68
C GLY A 23 2.18 -7.34 -3.20
N SER A 24 2.85 -8.46 -2.89
CA SER A 24 3.26 -8.75 -1.51
C SER A 24 4.45 -7.89 -1.07
N VAL A 25 4.53 -7.59 0.22
CA VAL A 25 5.70 -6.92 0.79
C VAL A 25 6.80 -7.97 0.91
N ALA A 26 7.96 -7.74 0.28
CA ALA A 26 9.08 -8.70 0.32
C ALA A 26 9.35 -9.22 1.75
N GLY A 27 9.24 -10.54 1.94
CA GLY A 27 9.47 -11.22 3.23
C GLY A 27 8.23 -11.42 4.12
N TRP A 28 7.04 -10.97 3.69
CA TRP A 28 5.80 -11.22 4.42
C TRP A 28 5.08 -12.46 3.90
N SER A 29 4.84 -13.44 4.78
CA SER A 29 3.95 -14.56 4.44
C SER A 29 2.49 -14.13 4.44
N SER A 30 1.63 -14.82 3.67
CA SER A 30 0.19 -14.55 3.67
C SER A 30 -0.42 -14.62 5.08
N ALA A 31 0.03 -15.56 5.93
CA ALA A 31 -0.43 -15.66 7.30
C ALA A 31 -0.02 -14.45 8.15
N HIS A 32 1.16 -13.87 7.87
CA HIS A 32 1.59 -12.63 8.51
C HIS A 32 0.75 -11.43 8.06
N GLU A 33 0.49 -11.30 6.76
CA GLU A 33 -0.39 -10.26 6.23
C GLU A 33 -1.78 -10.29 6.87
N MET A 34 -2.37 -11.50 6.98
CA MET A 34 -3.70 -11.67 7.56
C MET A 34 -3.74 -11.26 9.03
N ARG A 35 -2.70 -11.59 9.81
CA ARG A 35 -2.60 -11.19 11.22
C ARG A 35 -2.49 -9.67 11.35
N VAL A 36 -1.61 -9.05 10.57
CA VAL A 36 -1.43 -7.59 10.57
C VAL A 36 -2.73 -6.89 10.21
N ALA A 37 -3.47 -7.39 9.21
CA ALA A 37 -4.76 -6.83 8.83
C ALA A 37 -5.79 -6.88 9.98
N ALA A 38 -5.87 -8.02 10.68
CA ALA A 38 -6.75 -8.17 11.84
C ALA A 38 -6.36 -7.22 12.99
N GLU A 39 -5.07 -7.18 13.34
CA GLU A 39 -4.54 -6.30 14.39
C GLU A 39 -4.79 -4.82 14.04
N LEU A 40 -4.62 -4.42 12.78
CA LEU A 40 -4.88 -3.05 12.32
C LEU A 40 -6.33 -2.63 12.54
N LEU A 41 -7.30 -3.51 12.26
CA LEU A 41 -8.72 -3.23 12.47
C LEU A 41 -9.04 -3.09 13.96
N GLU A 42 -8.54 -4.01 14.78
CA GLU A 42 -8.71 -4.00 16.24
C GLU A 42 -8.17 -2.71 16.87
N HIS A 43 -6.90 -2.39 16.60
CA HIS A 43 -6.24 -1.22 17.17
C HIS A 43 -6.83 0.11 16.64
N ALA A 44 -7.41 0.11 15.43
CA ALA A 44 -8.11 1.26 14.90
C ALA A 44 -9.42 1.56 15.67
N ASP A 45 -10.20 0.52 15.99
CA ASP A 45 -11.45 0.68 16.73
C ASP A 45 -11.20 1.01 18.22
N GLU A 46 -10.13 0.47 18.81
CA GLU A 46 -9.68 0.81 20.17
C GLU A 46 -9.03 2.20 20.28
N GLY A 47 -8.70 2.83 19.14
CA GLY A 47 -8.10 4.17 19.11
C GLY A 47 -6.61 4.20 19.46
N VAL A 48 -5.92 3.07 19.37
CA VAL A 48 -4.48 2.91 19.67
C VAL A 48 -3.62 2.61 18.42
N LEU A 49 -4.19 2.80 17.22
CA LEU A 49 -3.55 2.53 15.94
C LEU A 49 -2.15 3.12 15.80
N GLU A 50 -1.93 4.37 16.22
CA GLU A 50 -0.61 5.01 16.14
C GLU A 50 0.46 4.29 16.95
N SER A 51 0.13 3.77 18.14
CA SER A 51 1.06 3.02 18.99
C SER A 51 1.42 1.69 18.35
N TYR A 52 0.44 1.01 17.76
CA TYR A 52 0.66 -0.21 16.99
C TYR A 52 1.57 0.05 15.78
N LEU A 53 1.28 1.11 15.01
CA LEU A 53 2.10 1.53 13.87
C LEU A 53 3.53 1.91 14.27
N ASP A 54 3.73 2.59 15.40
CA ASP A 54 5.07 2.89 15.90
C ASP A 54 5.87 1.60 16.14
N GLY A 55 5.29 0.62 16.84
CA GLY A 55 5.92 -0.68 17.07
C GLY A 55 6.24 -1.43 15.77
N MET A 56 5.29 -1.45 14.84
CA MET A 56 5.43 -2.06 13.52
C MET A 56 6.59 -1.43 12.72
N ILE A 57 6.68 -0.10 12.69
CA ILE A 57 7.75 0.61 11.96
C ILE A 57 9.11 0.37 12.61
N GLY A 58 9.15 0.24 13.94
CA GLY A 58 10.39 0.01 14.70
C GLY A 58 11.11 -1.30 14.36
N GLY A 59 10.37 -2.31 13.92
CA GLY A 59 10.89 -3.63 13.55
C GLY A 59 11.14 -3.86 12.05
N ALA A 60 10.93 -2.85 11.21
CA ALA A 60 10.92 -3.04 9.75
C ALA A 60 12.27 -3.57 9.21
N ASP A 61 12.23 -4.73 8.53
CA ASP A 61 13.39 -5.41 7.95
C ASP A 61 14.56 -5.68 8.92
N GLY A 62 14.28 -5.79 10.23
CA GLY A 62 15.33 -5.95 11.25
C GLY A 62 16.29 -4.76 11.35
N ARG A 63 15.94 -3.62 10.76
CA ARG A 63 16.71 -2.37 10.81
C ARG A 63 16.01 -1.37 11.70
N ALA A 64 16.73 -0.81 12.65
CA ALA A 64 16.20 0.24 13.50
C ALA A 64 15.89 1.50 12.69
N VAL A 65 14.66 2.00 12.82
CA VAL A 65 14.26 3.33 12.34
C VAL A 65 14.51 4.33 13.47
N ALA A 66 15.14 5.47 13.15
CA ALA A 66 15.34 6.55 14.11
C ALA A 66 14.02 6.97 14.76
N SER A 67 14.03 7.24 16.07
CA SER A 67 12.80 7.41 16.86
C SER A 67 11.92 8.57 16.38
N ASP A 68 12.54 9.64 15.92
CA ASP A 68 11.88 10.82 15.36
C ASP A 68 11.25 10.52 13.99
N VAL A 69 11.94 9.77 13.12
CA VAL A 69 11.41 9.29 11.84
C VAL A 69 10.23 8.35 12.07
N ARG A 70 10.36 7.44 13.03
CA ARG A 70 9.33 6.45 13.38
C ARG A 70 8.05 7.14 13.85
N ALA A 71 8.16 8.06 14.81
CA ALA A 71 7.02 8.83 15.29
C ALA A 71 6.39 9.70 14.19
N ALA A 72 7.21 10.36 13.36
CA ALA A 72 6.73 11.14 12.23
C ALA A 72 5.96 10.29 11.21
N LEU A 73 6.47 9.08 10.91
CA LEU A 73 5.83 8.16 9.98
C LEU A 73 4.54 7.57 10.58
N ALA A 74 4.57 7.14 11.85
CA ALA A 74 3.38 6.66 12.57
C ALA A 74 2.27 7.72 12.56
N GLY A 75 2.60 9.00 12.78
CA GLY A 75 1.62 10.09 12.71
C GLY A 75 1.09 10.41 11.31
N ILE A 76 1.86 10.12 10.25
CA ILE A 76 1.36 10.20 8.86
C ILE A 76 0.41 9.04 8.59
N LEU A 77 0.84 7.82 8.90
CA LEU A 77 0.07 6.60 8.67
C LEU A 77 -1.20 6.57 9.51
N GLY A 78 -1.17 7.00 10.77
CA GLY A 78 -2.36 7.10 11.63
C GLY A 78 -3.42 8.04 11.07
N ARG A 79 -3.02 9.22 10.56
CA ARG A 79 -3.97 10.16 9.92
C ARG A 79 -4.63 9.60 8.66
N ILE A 80 -3.93 8.74 7.92
CA ILE A 80 -4.48 8.06 6.74
C ILE A 80 -5.34 6.86 7.17
N GLY A 81 -4.83 6.03 8.08
CA GLY A 81 -5.40 4.74 8.47
C GLY A 81 -6.63 4.85 9.35
N ARG A 82 -6.68 5.78 10.32
CA ARG A 82 -7.83 5.91 11.23
C ARG A 82 -9.18 6.06 10.52
N PRO A 83 -9.37 6.97 9.55
CA PRO A 83 -10.63 7.02 8.83
C PRO A 83 -10.88 5.73 8.01
N LEU A 84 -9.83 5.09 7.47
CA LEU A 84 -9.98 3.94 6.58
C LEU A 84 -10.27 2.63 7.31
N LEU A 85 -9.72 2.43 8.50
CA LEU A 85 -9.70 1.16 9.22
C LEU A 85 -10.78 1.05 10.29
N ARG A 86 -11.32 2.17 10.78
CA ARG A 86 -12.39 2.15 11.78
C ARG A 86 -13.67 1.64 11.14
N GLN A 87 -14.19 0.52 11.66
CA GLN A 87 -15.39 -0.12 11.12
C GLN A 87 -16.63 0.74 11.40
N ALA A 88 -16.62 1.46 12.52
CA ALA A 88 -17.65 2.44 12.89
C ALA A 88 -17.42 3.84 12.25
N GLY A 89 -16.48 3.97 11.32
CA GLY A 89 -16.03 5.23 10.73
C GLY A 89 -16.87 5.73 9.55
N ALA A 90 -16.91 7.06 9.37
CA ALA A 90 -17.71 7.76 8.36
C ALA A 90 -17.10 7.77 6.94
N THR A 91 -15.93 7.16 6.73
CA THR A 91 -15.27 7.17 5.42
C THR A 91 -16.00 6.20 4.50
N PRO A 92 -16.60 6.67 3.39
CA PRO A 92 -17.29 5.77 2.49
C PRO A 92 -16.29 4.75 1.95
N ARG A 93 -16.64 3.46 1.99
CA ARG A 93 -15.83 2.34 1.45
C ARG A 93 -15.40 2.58 -0.01
N LEU A 94 -16.21 3.32 -0.77
CA LEU A 94 -15.90 3.83 -2.11
C LEU A 94 -14.61 4.67 -2.19
N SER A 95 -14.23 5.34 -1.10
CA SER A 95 -12.99 6.13 -1.00
C SER A 95 -11.78 5.22 -0.83
N ALA A 96 -11.92 4.15 -0.05
CA ALA A 96 -10.86 3.16 0.16
C ALA A 96 -10.57 2.36 -1.12
N GLY A 97 -11.61 1.97 -1.86
CA GLY A 97 -11.47 1.35 -3.18
C GLY A 97 -10.66 2.20 -4.15
N ARG A 98 -10.90 3.52 -4.21
CA ARG A 98 -10.11 4.44 -5.05
C ARG A 98 -8.67 4.64 -4.57
N ILE A 99 -8.46 4.66 -3.25
CA ILE A 99 -7.13 4.85 -2.66
C ILE A 99 -6.22 3.67 -3.01
N PHE A 100 -6.71 2.45 -2.84
CA PHE A 100 -5.94 1.21 -2.98
C PHE A 100 -6.16 0.52 -4.34
N ALA A 101 -6.97 1.10 -5.23
CA ALA A 101 -7.41 0.47 -6.48
C ALA A 101 -8.06 -0.92 -6.26
N LEU A 102 -8.94 -1.00 -5.26
CA LEU A 102 -9.64 -2.23 -4.87
C LEU A 102 -11.07 -2.25 -5.41
N GLU A 103 -11.44 -3.41 -5.93
CA GLU A 103 -12.82 -3.77 -6.25
C GLU A 103 -13.49 -4.27 -4.97
N LEU A 104 -14.18 -3.37 -4.26
CA LEU A 104 -14.87 -3.68 -3.00
C LEU A 104 -16.36 -3.99 -3.21
N GLU A 105 -16.85 -3.89 -4.44
CA GLU A 105 -18.24 -4.13 -4.78
C GLU A 105 -18.61 -5.60 -4.60
N GLY A 106 -19.80 -5.87 -4.08
CA GLY A 106 -20.30 -7.24 -3.86
C GLY A 106 -19.73 -7.98 -2.64
N LEU A 107 -18.71 -7.43 -1.97
CA LEU A 107 -18.18 -7.98 -0.71
C LEU A 107 -19.02 -7.55 0.50
N SER A 108 -18.99 -8.35 1.58
CA SER A 108 -19.58 -7.96 2.85
C SER A 108 -18.83 -6.75 3.47
N PRO A 109 -19.48 -5.96 4.34
CA PRO A 109 -18.80 -4.88 5.04
C PRO A 109 -17.55 -5.34 5.81
N GLU A 110 -17.57 -6.53 6.37
CA GLU A 110 -16.46 -7.11 7.12
C GLU A 110 -15.30 -7.48 6.19
N ASP A 111 -15.60 -8.16 5.07
CA ASP A 111 -14.58 -8.56 4.09
C ASP A 111 -13.92 -7.35 3.44
N GLN A 112 -14.71 -6.32 3.11
CA GLN A 112 -14.18 -5.07 2.59
C GLN A 112 -13.23 -4.37 3.58
N ALA A 113 -13.56 -4.37 4.88
CA ALA A 113 -12.71 -3.76 5.89
C ALA A 113 -11.38 -4.52 6.01
N PHE A 114 -11.43 -5.84 5.95
CA PHE A 114 -10.26 -6.70 5.97
C PHE A 114 -9.36 -6.49 4.75
N GLU A 115 -9.92 -6.41 3.54
CA GLU A 115 -9.15 -6.14 2.31
C GLU A 115 -8.48 -4.77 2.35
N VAL A 116 -9.18 -3.74 2.84
CA VAL A 116 -8.60 -2.41 3.05
C VAL A 116 -7.46 -2.45 4.07
N ALA A 117 -7.65 -3.18 5.19
CA ALA A 117 -6.62 -3.32 6.23
C ALA A 117 -5.38 -4.06 5.72
N ARG A 118 -5.56 -5.09 4.90
CA ARG A 118 -4.45 -5.83 4.28
C ARG A 118 -3.62 -4.92 3.36
N HIS A 119 -4.28 -4.16 2.49
CA HIS A 119 -3.59 -3.24 1.57
C HIS A 119 -2.94 -2.07 2.33
N PHE A 120 -3.60 -1.54 3.36
CA PHE A 120 -3.00 -0.54 4.23
C PHE A 120 -1.76 -1.09 4.97
N GLY A 121 -1.80 -2.33 5.45
CA GLY A 121 -0.65 -2.99 6.09
C GLY A 121 0.55 -3.10 5.16
N ARG A 122 0.33 -3.48 3.90
CA ARG A 122 1.38 -3.51 2.86
C ARG A 122 1.99 -2.13 2.62
N PHE A 123 1.13 -1.13 2.48
CA PHE A 123 1.54 0.27 2.35
C PHE A 123 2.38 0.76 3.53
N ALA A 124 1.93 0.50 4.77
CA ALA A 124 2.61 0.89 5.99
C ALA A 124 3.99 0.21 6.13
N ALA A 125 4.06 -1.08 5.83
CA ALA A 125 5.28 -1.87 5.91
C ALA A 125 6.32 -1.42 4.89
N ASP A 126 5.92 -1.18 3.64
CA ASP A 126 6.84 -0.65 2.64
C ASP A 126 7.31 0.77 2.98
N ALA A 127 6.42 1.63 3.50
CA ALA A 127 6.82 2.95 3.98
C ALA A 127 7.86 2.84 5.11
N ALA A 128 7.67 1.92 6.07
CA ALA A 128 8.61 1.68 7.15
C ALA A 128 9.98 1.20 6.62
N ARG A 129 9.96 0.26 5.68
CA ARG A 129 11.16 -0.25 5.00
C ARG A 129 11.91 0.83 4.23
N ARG A 130 11.22 1.73 3.53
CA ARG A 130 11.85 2.86 2.84
C ARG A 130 12.45 3.85 3.83
N ALA A 131 11.78 4.08 4.96
CA ALA A 131 12.28 4.94 6.03
C ALA A 131 13.54 4.35 6.70
N SER A 132 13.60 3.03 6.94
CA SER A 132 14.75 2.37 7.57
C SER A 132 16.01 2.37 6.68
N ARG A 133 15.84 2.50 5.37
CA ARG A 133 16.93 2.59 4.39
C ARG A 133 17.33 4.02 4.03
N ALA A 134 16.62 5.02 4.55
CA ALA A 134 16.94 6.41 4.28
C ALA A 134 18.28 6.79 4.92
N THR A 135 19.15 7.37 4.12
CA THR A 135 20.47 7.87 4.56
C THR A 135 20.56 9.38 4.34
N GLY A 136 21.35 10.06 5.17
CA GLY A 136 21.63 11.50 5.05
C GLY A 136 21.11 12.34 6.20
N THR A 137 21.21 13.67 6.05
CA THR A 137 20.96 14.67 7.10
C THR A 137 19.59 15.35 6.99
N ALA A 138 18.66 14.75 6.24
CA ALA A 138 17.32 15.28 6.11
C ALA A 138 16.55 15.21 7.45
N SER A 139 15.68 16.18 7.69
CA SER A 139 14.78 16.17 8.87
C SER A 139 13.90 14.91 8.88
N ALA A 140 13.59 14.38 10.06
CA ALA A 140 12.72 13.21 10.21
C ALA A 140 11.38 13.31 9.48
N GLN A 141 10.76 14.49 9.54
CA GLN A 141 9.48 14.74 8.86
C GLN A 141 9.58 14.59 7.34
N LEU A 142 10.70 15.00 6.75
CA LEU A 142 10.94 14.87 5.31
C LEU A 142 11.20 13.42 4.92
N VAL A 143 11.96 12.67 5.73
CA VAL A 143 12.21 11.24 5.52
C VAL A 143 10.90 10.46 5.57
N ALA A 144 10.10 10.67 6.62
CA ALA A 144 8.80 10.02 6.78
C ALA A 144 7.83 10.33 5.64
N ARG A 145 7.73 11.60 5.22
CA ARG A 145 6.89 12.00 4.07
C ARG A 145 7.34 11.37 2.76
N ARG A 146 8.65 11.34 2.49
CA ARG A 146 9.20 10.72 1.27
C ARG A 146 8.95 9.22 1.26
N ALA A 147 9.16 8.54 2.38
CA ALA A 147 8.94 7.11 2.52
C ALA A 147 7.46 6.75 2.29
N ALA A 148 6.54 7.46 2.94
CA ALA A 148 5.10 7.29 2.74
C ALA A 148 4.68 7.61 1.29
N ALA A 149 5.16 8.71 0.70
CA ALA A 149 4.81 9.07 -0.68
C ALA A 149 5.30 8.02 -1.70
N ALA A 150 6.51 7.48 -1.49
CA ALA A 150 7.07 6.47 -2.37
C ALA A 150 6.35 5.12 -2.24
N ALA A 151 5.93 4.74 -1.02
CA ALA A 151 5.11 3.54 -0.81
C ALA A 151 3.69 3.71 -1.39
N ALA A 152 3.13 4.91 -1.33
CA ALA A 152 1.79 5.19 -1.87
C ALA A 152 1.73 5.01 -3.40
N GLN A 153 2.82 5.29 -4.12
CA GLN A 153 2.87 5.07 -5.58
C GLN A 153 2.64 3.60 -5.96
N GLU A 154 2.99 2.66 -5.08
CA GLU A 154 2.90 1.23 -5.34
C GLU A 154 1.64 0.63 -4.72
N PHE A 155 1.38 0.91 -3.43
CA PHE A 155 0.32 0.24 -2.68
C PHE A 155 -0.96 1.06 -2.56
N ALA A 156 -0.90 2.39 -2.71
CA ALA A 156 -2.05 3.27 -2.49
C ALA A 156 -2.08 4.40 -3.55
N PRO A 157 -2.22 4.06 -4.85
CA PRO A 157 -2.03 5.00 -5.95
C PRO A 157 -2.98 6.20 -5.91
N GLY A 158 -4.16 6.07 -5.28
CA GLY A 158 -5.08 7.20 -5.09
C GLY A 158 -4.59 8.26 -4.09
N LEU A 159 -3.58 7.95 -3.26
CA LEU A 159 -2.88 8.91 -2.38
C LEU A 159 -1.62 9.49 -3.01
N ALA A 160 -1.10 8.86 -4.06
CA ALA A 160 0.07 9.37 -4.75
C ALA A 160 -0.27 10.74 -5.36
N PRO A 161 0.61 11.75 -5.22
CA PRO A 161 0.39 13.02 -5.88
C PRO A 161 0.29 12.77 -7.39
N THR A 162 -0.91 12.99 -7.94
CA THR A 162 -1.12 13.00 -9.38
C THR A 162 -0.24 14.11 -9.92
N ASN A 163 0.81 13.77 -10.66
CA ASN A 163 1.66 14.77 -11.27
C ASN A 163 0.79 15.54 -12.29
N PRO A 164 0.39 16.81 -12.04
CA PRO A 164 -0.51 17.51 -12.94
C PRO A 164 0.13 17.83 -14.30
N GLY A 165 1.41 17.47 -14.48
CA GLY A 165 2.16 17.59 -15.74
C GLY A 165 2.18 16.34 -16.62
N SER A 166 1.75 15.16 -16.13
CA SER A 166 1.64 13.96 -16.98
C SER A 166 0.25 13.90 -17.62
N ARG A 167 -0.12 14.97 -18.33
CA ARG A 167 -1.12 14.80 -19.37
C ARG A 167 -0.47 13.89 -20.41
N PRO A 168 -1.06 12.75 -20.80
CA PRO A 168 -0.61 12.11 -22.03
C PRO A 168 -0.64 13.20 -23.10
N SER A 169 0.45 13.35 -23.84
CA SER A 169 0.54 14.25 -24.99
C SER A 169 -0.46 13.77 -26.04
N THR A 170 -1.73 14.03 -25.77
CA THR A 170 -2.83 13.80 -26.68
C THR A 170 -2.71 15.00 -27.59
N GLY A 171 -2.22 14.78 -28.82
CA GLY A 171 -2.03 15.82 -29.81
C GLY A 171 -3.22 16.77 -29.82
N THR A 172 -2.98 18.07 -30.02
CA THR A 172 -4.07 19.04 -29.98
C THR A 172 -4.89 18.86 -31.26
N TRP A 173 -5.95 18.06 -31.18
CA TRP A 173 -6.87 17.87 -32.29
C TRP A 173 -7.88 19.01 -32.30
N PHE A 174 -7.97 19.73 -33.42
CA PHE A 174 -9.06 20.67 -33.63
C PHE A 174 -9.74 20.42 -34.97
N ARG A 175 -11.05 20.68 -34.99
CA ARG A 175 -11.91 20.43 -36.14
C ARG A 175 -11.94 21.69 -37.01
N ARG A 176 -11.45 21.57 -38.24
CA ARG A 176 -11.57 22.62 -39.27
C ARG A 176 -12.58 22.17 -40.32
N GLY A 177 -13.82 22.62 -40.20
CA GLY A 177 -14.89 22.18 -41.10
C GLY A 177 -15.12 20.67 -41.01
N ARG A 178 -14.92 19.92 -42.09
CA ARG A 178 -15.11 18.46 -42.14
C ARG A 178 -13.82 17.64 -41.89
N GLN A 179 -12.72 18.29 -41.50
CA GLN A 179 -11.43 17.64 -41.26
C GLN A 179 -11.01 17.75 -39.79
N LEU A 180 -10.47 16.66 -39.25
CA LEU A 180 -9.76 16.63 -37.97
C LEU A 180 -8.28 16.84 -38.26
N VAL A 181 -7.69 17.89 -37.71
CA VAL A 181 -6.25 18.16 -37.85
C VAL A 181 -5.56 17.77 -36.56
N VAL A 182 -4.59 16.86 -36.66
CA VAL A 182 -3.67 16.50 -35.58
C VAL A 182 -2.55 17.53 -35.58
N LEU A 183 -2.37 18.25 -34.50
CA LEU A 183 -1.10 18.93 -34.25
C LEU A 183 -0.29 18.07 -33.30
N ASN A 184 0.74 17.42 -33.82
CA ASN A 184 1.84 16.89 -33.03
C ASN A 184 3.14 17.47 -33.61
N PRO A 185 4.05 18.04 -32.80
CA PRO A 185 5.47 17.91 -33.06
C PRO A 185 5.95 16.48 -32.73
#